data_AF-A0A852UTP4-F1
#
_entry.id   AF-A0A852UTP4-F1
#
_cell.length_a   1.000
_cell.length_b   1.000
_cell.length_c   1.000
_cell.angle_alpha   90.00
_cell.angle_beta   90.00
_cell.angle_gamma   90.00
#
_symmetry.space_group_name_H-M   'P 1'
#
loop_
_entity.id
_entity.type
_entity.pdbx_description
1 polymer ?
#
loop_
_entity_poly.entity_id
_entity_poly.type
_entity_poly.pdbx_seq_one_letter_code
_entity_poly.pdbx_strand_id
1 'polypeptide(L)'
;MALPAGCGDGGWLRAFHAVVPPLLREFAPEILVTQHGCDSHALDPLAHLMLSLDGQRTAYAALHELAHETAGGRWVVTGGGGYELVQVVPRAWTHLISEVAGRPLDPATATPPEWRRMTKERTGQTAPLTLTDGRKPEFADFSAGYDPADPIDRAVMATRKAVFPLHGLDPLP
;
A
#
# COMPACT_ATOMS: atom_id res chain seq x y z
N MET A 1 6.90 -9.36 6.32
CA MET A 1 6.12 -10.42 5.64
C MET A 1 6.68 -10.60 4.24
N ALA A 2 7.03 -11.82 3.84
CA ALA A 2 7.58 -12.11 2.52
C ALA A 2 6.47 -12.61 1.58
N LEU A 3 6.04 -11.76 0.65
CA LEU A 3 4.99 -12.08 -0.32
C LEU A 3 5.57 -12.70 -1.59
N PRO A 4 4.83 -13.59 -2.29
CA PRO A 4 5.28 -14.16 -3.55
C PRO A 4 5.40 -13.10 -4.65
N ALA A 5 6.31 -13.34 -5.60
CA ALA A 5 6.34 -12.59 -6.85
C ALA A 5 4.98 -12.69 -7.58
N GLY A 6 4.59 -11.63 -8.25
CA GLY A 6 3.29 -11.50 -8.91
C GLY A 6 2.14 -11.12 -7.97
N CYS A 7 2.37 -10.95 -6.66
CA CYS A 7 1.33 -10.54 -5.73
C CYS A 7 0.79 -9.15 -6.11
N GLY A 8 -0.48 -9.11 -6.53
CA GLY A 8 -1.19 -7.89 -6.89
C GLY A 8 -2.05 -7.34 -5.75
N ASP A 9 -2.87 -6.34 -6.07
CA ASP A 9 -3.63 -5.55 -5.10
C ASP A 9 -4.40 -6.38 -4.07
N GLY A 10 -5.25 -7.31 -4.52
CA GLY A 10 -6.09 -8.08 -3.61
C GLY A 10 -5.29 -8.97 -2.65
N GLY A 11 -4.24 -9.62 -3.16
CA GLY A 11 -3.35 -10.45 -2.34
C GLY A 11 -2.56 -9.63 -1.32
N TRP A 12 -2.06 -8.48 -1.75
CA TRP A 12 -1.31 -7.58 -0.88
C TRP A 12 -2.20 -7.00 0.22
N LEU A 13 -3.39 -6.51 -0.13
CA LEU A 13 -4.34 -5.94 0.82
C LEU A 13 -4.86 -7.00 1.79
N ARG A 14 -5.19 -8.20 1.32
CA ARG A 14 -5.53 -9.33 2.19
C ARG A 14 -4.44 -9.58 3.21
N ALA A 15 -3.18 -9.65 2.76
CA ALA A 15 -2.07 -9.92 3.64
C ALA A 15 -1.81 -8.77 4.64
N PHE A 16 -1.93 -7.52 4.18
CA PHE A 16 -1.85 -6.33 5.03
C PHE A 16 -2.91 -6.36 6.14
N HIS A 17 -4.18 -6.52 5.77
CA HIS A 17 -5.29 -6.51 6.72
C HIS A 17 -5.28 -7.72 7.67
N ALA A 18 -4.72 -8.85 7.25
CA ALA A 18 -4.57 -10.03 8.10
C ALA A 18 -3.51 -9.88 9.21
N VAL A 19 -2.56 -8.94 9.08
CA VAL A 19 -1.39 -8.87 9.97
C VAL A 19 -1.27 -7.52 10.64
N VAL A 20 -1.35 -6.42 9.89
CA VAL A 20 -0.99 -5.08 10.37
C VAL A 20 -2.04 -4.50 11.33
N PRO A 21 -3.35 -4.46 11.01
CA PRO A 21 -4.34 -3.91 11.93
C PRO A 21 -4.38 -4.60 13.30
N PRO A 22 -4.42 -5.96 13.40
CA PRO A 22 -4.41 -6.62 14.70
C PRO A 22 -3.17 -6.28 15.54
N LEU A 23 -1.99 -6.25 14.90
CA LEU A 23 -0.74 -5.91 15.59
C LEU A 23 -0.71 -4.47 16.08
N LEU A 24 -1.17 -3.51 15.27
CA LEU A 24 -1.17 -2.10 15.69
C LEU A 24 -2.16 -1.86 16.84
N ARG A 25 -3.32 -2.52 16.83
CA ARG A 25 -4.30 -2.44 17.92
C ARG A 25 -3.76 -2.98 19.23
N GLU A 26 -3.09 -4.14 19.18
CA GLU A 26 -2.48 -4.74 20.36
C GLU A 26 -1.25 -3.96 20.85
N PHE A 27 -0.40 -3.52 19.92
CA PHE A 27 0.79 -2.76 20.26
C PHE A 27 0.49 -1.36 20.80
N ALA A 28 -0.63 -0.75 20.41
CA ALA A 28 -1.10 0.57 20.84
C ALA A 28 0.02 1.64 20.78
N PRO A 29 0.59 1.91 19.59
CA PRO A 29 1.72 2.81 19.45
C PRO A 29 1.39 4.24 19.86
N GLU A 30 2.34 4.93 20.49
CA GLU A 30 2.19 6.37 20.72
C GLU A 30 2.33 7.19 19.43
N ILE A 31 3.05 6.69 18.43
CA ILE A 31 3.21 7.33 17.12
C ILE A 31 3.34 6.25 16.05
N LEU A 32 2.66 6.43 14.92
CA LEU A 32 2.83 5.57 13.75
C LEU A 32 3.88 6.20 12.82
N VAL A 33 4.92 5.44 12.48
CA VAL A 33 5.92 5.83 11.47
C VAL A 33 5.86 4.84 10.32
N THR A 34 5.60 5.33 9.10
CA THR A 34 5.47 4.50 7.90
C THR A 34 6.43 4.93 6.81
N GLN A 35 6.88 3.93 6.04
CA GLN A 35 7.76 4.09 4.89
C GLN A 35 6.96 3.70 3.65
N HIS A 36 6.73 4.65 2.74
CA HIS A 36 5.86 4.48 1.57
C HIS A 36 6.68 4.39 0.29
N GLY A 37 7.22 3.19 0.05
CA GLY A 37 7.86 2.85 -1.20
C GLY A 37 6.82 2.69 -2.31
N CYS A 38 7.18 3.11 -3.51
CA CYS A 38 6.38 2.95 -4.72
C CYS A 38 6.83 1.75 -5.55
N ASP A 39 7.92 1.09 -5.13
CA ASP A 39 8.54 -0.02 -5.85
C ASP A 39 7.70 -1.31 -5.85
N SER A 40 6.66 -1.40 -5.03
CA SER A 40 5.68 -2.50 -5.12
C SER A 40 4.80 -2.45 -6.37
N HIS A 41 4.83 -1.36 -7.14
CA HIS A 41 4.00 -1.16 -8.32
C HIS A 41 4.43 -2.08 -9.47
N ALA A 42 3.48 -2.55 -10.28
CA ALA A 42 3.70 -3.46 -11.40
C ALA A 42 4.63 -2.94 -12.53
N LEU A 43 4.98 -1.66 -12.50
CA LEU A 43 5.86 -1.02 -13.49
C LEU A 43 7.25 -0.71 -12.92
N ASP A 44 7.46 -0.94 -11.61
CA ASP A 44 8.77 -0.71 -11.02
C ASP A 44 9.77 -1.77 -11.51
N PRO A 45 10.97 -1.38 -11.96
CA PRO A 45 11.94 -2.33 -12.49
C PRO A 45 12.69 -3.16 -11.44
N LEU A 46 12.62 -2.80 -10.15
CA LEU A 46 13.46 -3.41 -9.11
C LEU A 46 12.73 -4.39 -8.19
N ALA A 47 11.41 -4.49 -8.29
CA ALA A 47 10.61 -5.46 -7.53
C ALA A 47 9.75 -6.33 -8.45
N HIS A 48 9.18 -7.39 -7.89
CA HIS A 48 8.34 -8.35 -8.61
C HIS A 48 6.92 -8.41 -8.04
N LEU A 49 6.45 -7.35 -7.38
CA LEU A 49 5.05 -7.20 -7.00
C LEU A 49 4.26 -6.56 -8.14
N MET A 50 2.93 -6.70 -8.12
CA MET A 50 2.05 -6.26 -9.20
C MET A 50 0.94 -5.32 -8.72
N LEU A 51 1.26 -4.45 -7.75
CA LEU A 51 0.29 -3.47 -7.27
C LEU A 51 0.01 -2.41 -8.33
N SER A 52 -1.21 -1.88 -8.31
CA SER A 52 -1.59 -0.63 -8.93
C SER A 52 -1.51 0.53 -7.94
N LEU A 53 -1.60 1.75 -8.45
CA LEU A 53 -1.82 2.94 -7.64
C LEU A 53 -3.12 2.88 -6.82
N ASP A 54 -4.16 2.22 -7.34
CA ASP A 54 -5.41 2.06 -6.61
C ASP A 54 -5.24 1.13 -5.40
N GLY A 55 -4.45 0.06 -5.53
CA GLY A 55 -4.06 -0.78 -4.39
C GLY A 55 -3.21 -0.03 -3.37
N GLN A 56 -2.21 0.72 -3.83
CA GLN A 56 -1.36 1.54 -2.95
C GLN A 56 -2.16 2.60 -2.19
N ARG A 57 -3.07 3.35 -2.84
CA ARG A 57 -3.89 4.35 -2.15
C ARG A 57 -4.82 3.73 -1.11
N THR A 58 -5.33 2.53 -1.39
CA THR A 58 -6.19 1.80 -0.44
C THR A 58 -5.42 1.48 0.84
N ALA A 59 -4.15 1.09 0.72
CA ALA A 59 -3.27 0.91 1.86
C ALA A 59 -2.98 2.22 2.61
N TYR A 60 -2.83 3.35 1.89
CA TYR A 60 -2.60 4.66 2.52
C TYR A 60 -3.79 5.09 3.37
N ALA A 61 -5.02 4.96 2.84
CA ALA A 61 -6.25 5.24 3.57
C ALA A 61 -6.38 4.36 4.82
N ALA A 62 -6.11 3.06 4.70
CA ALA A 62 -6.12 2.15 5.84
C ALA A 62 -5.10 2.55 6.92
N LEU A 63 -3.89 2.95 6.52
CA LEU A 63 -2.85 3.44 7.45
C LEU A 63 -3.24 4.76 8.11
N HIS A 64 -3.89 5.67 7.38
CA HIS A 64 -4.42 6.92 7.94
C HIS A 64 -5.44 6.64 9.04
N GLU A 65 -6.42 5.77 8.76
CA GLU A 65 -7.42 5.33 9.74
C GLU A 65 -6.76 4.68 10.95
N LEU A 66 -5.82 3.75 10.73
CA LEU A 66 -5.09 3.07 11.79
C LEU A 66 -4.27 4.04 12.65
N ALA A 67 -3.68 5.08 12.08
CA ALA A 67 -2.96 6.10 12.85
C ALA A 67 -3.90 6.89 13.77
N HIS A 68 -5.11 7.20 13.31
CA HIS A 68 -6.13 7.86 14.13
C HIS A 68 -6.66 6.93 15.21
N GLU A 69 -6.91 5.68 14.86
CA GLU A 69 -7.41 4.64 15.76
C GLU A 69 -6.40 4.32 16.88
N THR A 70 -5.15 4.04 16.51
CA THR A 70 -4.18 3.39 17.41
C THR A 70 -3.12 4.34 17.98
N ALA A 71 -2.86 5.47 17.30
CA ALA A 71 -1.83 6.44 17.67
C ALA A 71 -2.38 7.86 17.93
N GLY A 72 -3.70 7.99 18.11
CA GLY A 72 -4.35 9.28 18.36
C GLY A 72 -4.09 10.33 17.27
N GLY A 73 -3.96 9.88 16.02
CA GLY A 73 -3.72 10.71 14.84
C GLY A 73 -2.25 11.10 14.62
N ARG A 74 -1.32 10.64 15.45
CA ARG A 74 0.11 10.94 15.32
C ARG A 74 0.74 10.02 14.28
N TRP A 75 0.88 10.54 13.06
CA TRP A 75 1.41 9.82 11.91
C TRP A 75 2.58 10.55 11.27
N VAL A 76 3.74 9.90 11.18
CA VAL A 76 4.90 10.37 10.42
C VAL A 76 5.05 9.49 9.19
N VAL A 77 4.91 10.12 8.02
CA VAL A 77 5.11 9.46 6.73
C VAL A 77 6.49 9.78 6.19
N THR A 78 7.15 8.76 5.66
CA THR A 78 8.38 8.87 4.90
C THR A 78 8.18 8.28 3.51
N GLY A 79 8.93 8.76 2.53
CA GLY A 79 9.00 8.11 1.21
C GLY A 79 9.73 6.78 1.26
N GLY A 80 10.41 6.41 0.18
CA GLY A 80 11.37 5.31 0.13
C GLY A 80 11.67 4.90 -1.29
N GLY A 81 11.84 3.60 -1.53
CA GLY A 81 12.11 3.05 -2.86
C GLY A 81 11.00 3.37 -3.87
N GLY A 82 11.33 3.38 -5.15
CA GLY A 82 10.44 3.79 -6.22
C GLY A 82 11.25 4.31 -7.39
N TYR A 83 11.31 3.53 -8.45
CA TYR A 83 12.30 3.67 -9.51
C TYR A 83 11.65 3.87 -10.88
N GLU A 84 10.33 3.71 -10.98
CA GLU A 84 9.58 4.19 -12.14
C GLU A 84 9.14 5.65 -11.98
N LEU A 85 9.97 6.55 -12.51
CA LEU A 85 9.98 7.98 -12.20
C LEU A 85 8.86 8.80 -12.86
N VAL A 86 8.19 8.27 -13.89
CA VAL A 86 7.20 9.02 -14.67
C VAL A 86 5.80 8.47 -14.45
N GLN A 87 5.66 7.16 -14.58
CA GLN A 87 4.37 6.49 -14.50
C GLN A 87 3.95 6.27 -13.06
N VAL A 88 4.86 6.11 -12.09
CA VAL A 88 4.47 5.64 -10.76
C VAL A 88 4.73 6.67 -9.68
N VAL A 89 5.99 6.96 -9.38
CA VAL A 89 6.40 7.68 -8.16
C VAL A 89 5.66 9.00 -7.96
N PRO A 90 5.54 9.89 -8.97
CA PRO A 90 4.87 11.18 -8.78
C PRO A 90 3.39 11.01 -8.42
N ARG A 91 2.69 10.04 -9.01
CA ARG A 91 1.28 9.80 -8.75
C ARG A 91 1.06 9.14 -7.38
N ALA A 92 1.86 8.14 -7.03
CA ALA A 92 1.79 7.46 -5.73
C ALA A 92 1.99 8.44 -4.56
N TRP A 93 3.04 9.27 -4.60
CA TRP A 93 3.28 10.25 -3.54
C TRP A 93 2.30 11.42 -3.56
N THR A 94 1.73 11.77 -4.71
CA THR A 94 0.60 12.73 -4.77
C THR A 94 -0.60 12.20 -3.98
N HIS A 95 -0.96 10.92 -4.15
CA HIS A 95 -2.02 10.30 -3.34
C HIS A 95 -1.67 10.24 -1.86
N LEU A 96 -0.46 9.81 -1.51
CA LEU A 96 0.00 9.75 -0.12
C LEU A 96 -0.13 11.11 0.58
N ILE A 97 0.40 12.17 -0.03
CA ILE A 97 0.34 13.53 0.54
C ILE A 97 -1.11 13.99 0.66
N SER A 98 -1.96 13.68 -0.33
CA SER A 98 -3.38 14.06 -0.29
C SER A 98 -4.14 13.37 0.84
N GLU A 99 -3.81 12.10 1.11
CA GLU A 99 -4.39 11.31 2.21
C GLU A 99 -3.98 11.91 3.55
N VAL A 100 -2.67 12.11 3.76
CA VAL A 100 -2.11 12.72 4.97
C VAL A 100 -2.67 14.12 5.23
N ALA A 101 -2.93 14.90 4.18
CA ALA A 101 -3.56 16.22 4.28
C ALA A 101 -5.06 16.17 4.62
N GLY A 102 -5.67 14.98 4.72
CA GLY A 102 -7.10 14.79 4.93
C GLY A 102 -7.95 15.24 3.73
N ARG A 103 -7.38 15.22 2.53
CA ARG A 103 -8.00 15.69 1.27
C ARG A 103 -7.72 14.69 0.15
N PRO A 104 -8.23 13.45 0.26
CA PRO A 104 -7.97 12.41 -0.74
C PRO A 104 -8.46 12.86 -2.13
N LEU A 105 -7.65 12.59 -3.15
CA LEU A 105 -7.98 12.91 -4.53
C LEU A 105 -8.90 11.85 -5.16
N ASP A 106 -9.74 12.30 -6.09
CA ASP A 106 -10.52 11.39 -6.94
C ASP A 106 -9.56 10.58 -7.83
N PRO A 107 -9.62 9.23 -7.84
CA PRO A 107 -8.80 8.38 -8.70
C PRO A 107 -8.84 8.76 -10.20
N ALA A 108 -9.99 9.25 -10.68
CA ALA A 108 -10.19 9.65 -12.07
C ALA A 108 -9.63 11.04 -12.41
N THR A 109 -9.07 11.76 -11.42
CA THR A 109 -8.48 13.08 -11.62
C THR A 109 -7.42 13.02 -12.72
N ALA A 110 -7.53 13.92 -13.70
CA ALA A 110 -6.56 14.02 -14.77
C ALA A 110 -5.23 14.60 -14.25
N THR A 111 -4.12 14.13 -14.80
CA THR A 111 -2.82 14.70 -14.49
C THR A 111 -2.67 16.10 -15.11
N PRO A 112 -2.05 17.06 -14.40
CA PRO A 112 -1.99 18.44 -14.89
C PRO A 112 -1.28 18.56 -16.25
N PRO A 113 -1.85 19.29 -17.24
CA PRO A 113 -1.23 19.44 -18.57
C PRO A 113 0.19 20.00 -18.53
N GLU A 114 0.45 20.94 -17.62
CA GLU A 114 1.78 21.54 -17.42
C GLU A 114 2.79 20.53 -16.89
N TRP A 115 2.39 19.64 -15.98
CA TRP A 115 3.24 18.56 -15.50
C TRP A 115 3.52 17.55 -16.61
N ARG A 116 2.50 17.17 -17.39
CA ARG A 116 2.68 16.26 -18.54
C ARG A 116 3.66 16.82 -19.57
N ARG A 117 3.57 18.11 -19.88
CA ARG A 117 4.51 18.80 -20.78
C ARG A 117 5.93 18.83 -20.19
N MET A 118 6.07 19.24 -18.95
CA MET A 118 7.36 19.26 -18.25
C MET A 118 8.03 17.88 -18.24
N THR A 119 7.28 16.82 -17.94
CA THR A 119 7.78 15.45 -17.96
C THR A 119 8.27 15.07 -19.35
N LYS A 120 7.49 15.35 -20.40
CA LYS A 120 7.88 15.08 -21.78
C LYS A 120 9.18 15.81 -22.17
N GLU A 121 9.31 17.07 -21.79
CA GLU A 121 10.50 17.90 -22.05
C GLU A 121 11.74 17.39 -21.30
N ARG A 122 11.59 16.92 -20.05
CA ARG A 122 12.72 16.49 -19.20
C ARG A 122 13.17 15.06 -19.41
N THR A 123 12.25 14.13 -19.69
CA THR A 123 12.54 12.69 -19.72
C THR A 123 12.32 12.06 -21.08
N GLY A 124 11.65 12.76 -22.01
CA GLY A 124 11.22 12.22 -23.30
C GLY A 124 10.03 11.26 -23.20
N GLN A 125 9.58 10.90 -22.00
CA GLN A 125 8.49 9.95 -21.77
C GLN A 125 7.11 10.63 -21.81
N THR A 126 6.09 9.87 -22.19
CA THR A 126 4.70 10.33 -22.12
C THR A 126 4.15 10.07 -20.73
N ALA A 127 3.78 11.14 -20.04
CA ALA A 127 3.17 11.07 -18.72
C ALA A 127 1.75 10.44 -18.76
N PRO A 128 1.33 9.75 -17.69
CA PRO A 128 -0.01 9.17 -17.56
C PRO A 128 -1.08 10.25 -17.61
N LEU A 129 -2.29 9.93 -18.06
CA LEU A 129 -3.39 10.89 -18.19
C LEU A 129 -4.22 11.05 -16.91
N THR A 130 -4.21 10.04 -16.03
CA THR A 130 -4.98 9.99 -14.78
C THR A 130 -4.06 9.71 -13.59
N LEU A 131 -4.51 10.10 -12.40
CA LEU A 131 -3.75 9.90 -11.16
C LEU A 131 -3.73 8.45 -10.67
N THR A 132 -4.56 7.55 -11.20
CA THR A 132 -4.47 6.10 -10.91
C THR A 132 -4.49 5.24 -12.17
N ASP A 133 -4.44 3.92 -12.00
CA ASP A 133 -4.45 2.94 -13.09
C ASP A 133 -5.87 2.42 -13.40
N GLY A 134 -6.89 3.01 -12.76
CA GLY A 134 -8.30 2.72 -12.99
C GLY A 134 -8.74 1.36 -12.45
N ARG A 135 -8.02 0.78 -11.49
CA ARG A 135 -8.39 -0.49 -10.86
C ARG A 135 -9.32 -0.29 -9.67
N LYS A 136 -10.07 -1.34 -9.35
CA LYS A 136 -10.89 -1.43 -8.14
C LYS A 136 -10.35 -2.60 -7.31
N PRO A 137 -9.46 -2.33 -6.36
CA PRO A 137 -8.87 -3.39 -5.57
C PRO A 137 -9.93 -4.01 -4.66
N GLU A 138 -10.07 -5.34 -4.75
CA GLU A 138 -10.96 -6.13 -3.91
C GLU A 138 -10.14 -7.25 -3.25
N PHE A 139 -10.46 -7.56 -1.99
CA PHE A 139 -9.82 -8.64 -1.26
C PHE A 139 -10.81 -9.29 -0.30
N ALA A 140 -10.64 -10.59 -0.06
CA ALA A 140 -11.39 -11.30 0.97
C ALA A 140 -10.71 -11.09 2.32
N ASP A 141 -11.51 -10.87 3.37
CA ASP A 141 -10.99 -10.81 4.74
C ASP A 141 -10.40 -12.18 5.16
N PHE A 142 -9.32 -12.15 5.93
CA PHE A 142 -8.65 -13.36 6.38
C PHE A 142 -9.47 -14.14 7.42
N SER A 143 -10.35 -13.47 8.17
CA SER A 143 -11.28 -14.10 9.11
C SER A 143 -12.36 -14.93 8.42
N ALA A 144 -12.58 -14.74 7.13
CA ALA A 144 -13.51 -15.56 6.34
C ALA A 144 -12.95 -16.97 6.03
N GLY A 145 -11.71 -17.24 6.44
CA GLY A 145 -10.98 -18.47 6.19
C GLY A 145 -9.72 -18.22 5.38
N TYR A 146 -8.84 -19.22 5.35
CA TYR A 146 -7.60 -19.18 4.59
C TYR A 146 -7.38 -20.50 3.83
N ASP A 147 -6.67 -20.43 2.71
CA ASP A 147 -6.32 -21.58 1.88
C ASP A 147 -4.82 -21.93 2.07
N PRO A 148 -4.48 -23.08 2.68
CA PRO A 148 -3.10 -23.55 2.79
C PRO A 148 -2.38 -23.72 1.44
N ALA A 149 -3.11 -23.91 0.34
CA ALA A 149 -2.56 -24.02 -1.01
C ALA A 149 -2.23 -22.66 -1.62
N ASP A 150 -2.82 -21.56 -1.14
CA ASP A 150 -2.50 -20.20 -1.59
C ASP A 150 -1.16 -19.72 -1.00
N PRO A 151 -0.17 -19.33 -1.83
CA PRO A 151 1.11 -18.80 -1.36
C PRO A 151 1.00 -17.52 -0.51
N ILE A 152 0.00 -16.67 -0.73
CA ILE A 152 -0.24 -15.46 0.07
C ILE A 152 -0.71 -15.87 1.46
N ASP A 153 -1.68 -16.76 1.57
CA ASP A 153 -2.20 -17.22 2.85
C ASP A 153 -1.14 -17.98 3.65
N ARG A 154 -0.26 -18.75 2.98
CA ARG A 154 0.93 -19.32 3.64
C ARG A 154 1.85 -18.24 4.20
N ALA A 155 2.11 -17.16 3.45
CA ALA A 155 2.95 -16.06 3.90
C ALA A 155 2.33 -15.30 5.10
N VAL A 156 1.02 -15.10 5.07
CA VAL A 156 0.25 -14.53 6.19
C VAL A 156 0.37 -15.43 7.41
N MET A 157 0.05 -16.72 7.29
CA MET A 157 0.13 -17.67 8.41
C MET A 157 1.53 -17.82 8.98
N ALA A 158 2.56 -17.84 8.12
CA ALA A 158 3.95 -17.86 8.57
C ALA A 158 4.30 -16.60 9.37
N THR A 159 3.85 -15.43 8.91
CA THR A 159 4.08 -14.15 9.61
C THR A 159 3.32 -14.10 10.93
N ARG A 160 2.04 -14.49 10.96
CA ARG A 160 1.21 -14.54 12.18
C ARG A 160 1.84 -15.48 13.21
N LYS A 161 2.21 -16.71 12.83
CA LYS A 161 2.87 -17.66 13.73
C LYS A 161 4.19 -17.15 14.32
N ALA A 162 4.95 -16.37 13.56
CA ALA A 162 6.23 -15.83 14.00
C ALA A 162 6.10 -14.60 14.91
N VAL A 163 5.06 -13.77 14.71
CA VAL A 163 4.94 -12.45 15.36
C VAL A 163 3.85 -12.42 16.43
N PHE A 164 2.66 -12.95 16.15
CA PHE A 164 1.48 -12.77 17.01
C PHE A 164 1.67 -13.28 18.44
N PRO A 165 2.29 -14.46 18.69
CA PRO A 165 2.53 -14.92 20.06
C PRO A 165 3.40 -13.98 20.89
N LEU A 166 4.29 -13.21 20.26
CA LEU A 166 5.15 -12.23 20.95
C LEU A 166 4.36 -11.02 21.47
N HIS A 167 3.13 -10.83 20.98
CA HIS A 167 2.20 -9.78 21.36
C HIS A 167 0.94 -10.34 22.04
N GLY A 168 0.90 -11.61 22.41
CA GLY A 168 -0.28 -12.21 23.04
C GLY A 168 -1.47 -12.46 22.11
N LEU A 169 -1.27 -12.40 20.79
CA LEU A 169 -2.29 -12.65 19.78
C LEU A 169 -2.29 -14.13 19.31
N ASP A 170 -3.48 -14.66 18.99
CA ASP A 170 -3.60 -15.99 18.38
C ASP A 170 -3.25 -15.93 16.89
N PRO A 171 -2.29 -16.74 16.40
CA PRO A 171 -1.94 -16.77 14.98
C PRO A 171 -3.05 -17.31 14.08
N LEU A 172 -4.06 -18.02 14.60
CA LEU A 172 -5.20 -18.48 13.81
C LEU A 172 -6.21 -17.34 13.58
N PRO A 173 -6.95 -17.35 12.45
CA PRO A 173 -8.00 -16.37 12.19
C PRO A 173 -9.16 -16.44 13.18
#